data_AF-A0A6C0JSM9-F1
#
_entry.id   AF-A0A6C0JSM9-F1
#
_cell.length_a   1.000
_cell.length_b   1.000
_cell.length_c   1.000
_cell.angle_alpha   90.00
_cell.angle_beta   90.00
_cell.angle_gamma   90.00
#
_symmetry.space_group_name_H-M   'P 1'
#
loop_
_entity.id
_entity.type
_entity.pdbx_description
1 polymer ?
#
loop_
_entity_poly.entity_id
_entity_poly.type
_entity_poly.pdbx_seq_one_letter_code
_entity_poly.pdbx_strand_id
1 'polypeptide(L)'
;MIQELSTASGTLAYDESGQQYVEDSMNQIMEGYSSVYEFTSDQTSARYDSFQYDLLNVCIDPSLPGVCDTFLTSYCSAYTRDQISNDSFLTAMCGCYATPDPTYLSYTTGTEECLDGLPGCQVCTGEDCYGQPACDPLCHRSLTVQKANKSIGSLIQCPQNICVIDESNASVNSDIPVNFTSVCTGCQEGDGCLCVVNTPSDLESNVFSLCGPDSVYLVNGVPSDAPTVQVSQSYSVTWGIVLTVVIALVGLLVYLGIKNGSQPRGLRGKGEKDY
;
A
#
# COMPACT_ATOMS: atom_id res chain seq x y z
N MET A 1 -10.32 -27.29 8.53
CA MET A 1 -9.38 -26.61 9.44
C MET A 1 -8.07 -26.63 8.69
N ILE A 2 -7.62 -25.52 8.10
CA ILE A 2 -6.47 -25.49 7.15
C ILE A 2 -5.12 -25.60 7.90
N GLN A 3 -5.16 -25.93 9.18
CA GLN A 3 -3.99 -26.11 10.01
C GLN A 3 -4.06 -27.47 10.68
N GLU A 4 -3.06 -28.30 10.42
CA GLU A 4 -2.82 -29.55 11.13
C GLU A 4 -1.68 -29.34 12.14
N LEU A 5 -1.81 -29.96 13.32
CA LEU A 5 -0.73 -29.96 14.30
C LEU A 5 0.42 -30.83 13.79
N SER A 6 1.56 -30.21 13.49
CA SER A 6 2.79 -30.95 13.23
C SER A 6 3.22 -31.68 14.51
N THR A 7 3.16 -33.01 14.48
CA THR A 7 3.45 -33.88 15.62
C THR A 7 4.90 -33.83 16.08
N ALA A 8 5.81 -33.24 15.30
CA ALA A 8 7.24 -33.16 15.61
C ALA A 8 7.64 -31.87 16.35
N SER A 9 6.90 -30.77 16.20
CA SER A 9 7.28 -29.46 16.76
C SER A 9 6.17 -28.75 17.53
N GLY A 10 4.93 -29.26 17.53
CA GLY A 10 3.77 -28.56 18.08
C GLY A 10 3.44 -27.26 17.33
N THR A 11 4.03 -27.06 16.15
CA THR A 11 3.74 -25.93 15.26
C THR A 11 2.56 -26.30 14.37
N LEU A 12 1.63 -25.36 14.17
CA LEU A 12 0.55 -25.52 13.20
C LEU A 12 1.17 -25.47 11.81
N ALA A 13 1.02 -26.56 11.06
CA ALA A 13 1.44 -26.68 9.68
C ALA A 13 0.23 -26.50 8.77
N TYR A 14 0.45 -25.99 7.58
CA TYR A 14 -0.56 -25.87 6.54
C TYR A 14 -1.07 -27.26 6.12
N ASP A 15 -2.38 -27.43 6.07
CA ASP A 15 -3.07 -28.65 5.61
C ASP A 15 -3.58 -28.45 4.19
N GLU A 16 -2.79 -28.91 3.21
CA GLU A 16 -3.12 -28.85 1.79
C GLU A 16 -4.43 -29.59 1.46
N SER A 17 -4.71 -30.71 2.14
CA SER A 17 -5.93 -31.49 1.90
C SER A 17 -7.17 -30.77 2.44
N GLY A 18 -7.04 -30.17 3.61
CA GLY A 18 -8.06 -29.30 4.20
C GLY A 18 -8.31 -28.06 3.36
N GLN A 19 -7.26 -27.46 2.78
CA GLN A 19 -7.40 -26.34 1.84
C GLN A 19 -8.25 -26.74 0.64
N GLN A 20 -7.91 -27.84 -0.04
CA GLN A 20 -8.62 -28.25 -1.26
C GLN A 20 -10.13 -28.44 -0.99
N TYR A 21 -10.49 -29.03 0.15
CA TYR A 21 -11.90 -29.19 0.54
C TYR A 21 -12.61 -27.84 0.72
N VAL A 22 -11.94 -26.86 1.32
CA VAL A 22 -12.51 -25.51 1.51
C VAL A 22 -12.61 -24.77 0.18
N GLU A 23 -11.59 -24.86 -0.69
CA GLU A 23 -11.63 -24.32 -2.05
C GLU A 23 -12.78 -24.90 -2.88
N ASP A 24 -12.98 -26.22 -2.86
CA ASP A 24 -14.08 -26.87 -3.58
C ASP A 24 -15.45 -26.40 -3.07
N SER A 25 -15.58 -26.26 -1.76
CA SER A 25 -16.82 -25.76 -1.12
C SER A 25 -17.07 -24.30 -1.49
N MET A 26 -16.03 -23.47 -1.47
CA MET A 26 -16.13 -22.07 -1.85
C MET A 26 -16.46 -21.90 -3.33
N ASN A 27 -15.84 -22.69 -4.21
CA ASN A 27 -16.12 -22.71 -5.63
C ASN A 27 -17.61 -23.02 -5.90
N GLN A 28 -18.18 -24.03 -5.23
CA GLN A 28 -19.61 -24.35 -5.36
C GLN A 28 -20.51 -23.20 -4.89
N ILE A 29 -20.16 -22.52 -3.80
CA ILE A 29 -20.91 -21.37 -3.29
C ILE A 29 -20.88 -20.21 -4.31
N MET A 30 -19.71 -19.90 -4.87
CA MET A 30 -19.53 -18.81 -5.83
C MET A 30 -20.17 -19.11 -7.19
N GLU A 31 -20.12 -20.35 -7.68
CA GLU A 31 -20.85 -20.79 -8.86
C GLU A 31 -22.36 -20.69 -8.63
N GLY A 32 -22.86 -21.14 -7.47
CA GLY A 32 -24.25 -20.99 -7.07
C GLY A 32 -24.68 -19.53 -7.05
N TYR A 33 -23.87 -18.66 -6.44
CA TYR A 33 -24.11 -17.22 -6.39
C TYR A 33 -24.18 -16.59 -7.79
N SER A 34 -23.14 -16.79 -8.62
CA SER A 34 -23.02 -16.20 -9.96
C SER A 34 -24.06 -16.72 -10.97
N SER A 35 -24.67 -17.88 -10.70
CA SER A 35 -25.80 -18.38 -11.50
C SER A 35 -27.06 -17.53 -11.36
N VAL A 36 -27.23 -16.81 -10.24
CA VAL A 36 -28.42 -16.00 -9.94
C VAL A 36 -28.06 -14.51 -9.97
N TYR A 37 -26.99 -14.13 -9.30
CA TYR A 37 -26.55 -12.75 -9.09
C TYR A 37 -25.34 -12.41 -9.96
N GLU A 38 -24.97 -11.13 -9.96
CA GLU A 38 -23.82 -10.60 -10.66
C GLU A 38 -22.87 -9.96 -9.65
N PHE A 39 -21.57 -10.24 -9.76
CA PHE A 39 -20.55 -9.55 -9.00
C PHE A 39 -20.34 -8.16 -9.60
N THR A 40 -20.96 -7.14 -9.00
CA THR A 40 -20.95 -5.78 -9.55
C THR A 40 -20.97 -4.71 -8.47
N SER A 41 -20.36 -3.56 -8.77
CA SER A 41 -20.47 -2.35 -7.95
C SER A 41 -21.80 -1.59 -8.13
N ASP A 42 -22.59 -1.91 -9.17
CA ASP A 42 -23.87 -1.25 -9.46
C ASP A 42 -25.01 -1.77 -8.56
N GLN A 43 -25.28 -1.04 -7.48
CA GLN A 43 -26.37 -1.34 -6.54
C GLN A 43 -27.77 -1.20 -7.15
N THR A 44 -27.91 -0.61 -8.34
CA THR A 44 -29.20 -0.49 -9.04
C THR A 44 -29.51 -1.71 -9.92
N SER A 45 -28.51 -2.58 -10.16
CA SER A 45 -28.70 -3.82 -10.89
C SER A 45 -29.70 -4.72 -10.18
N ALA A 46 -30.66 -5.27 -10.93
CA ALA A 46 -31.59 -6.27 -10.39
C ALA A 46 -30.89 -7.58 -9.98
N ARG A 47 -29.63 -7.78 -10.38
CA ARG A 47 -28.79 -8.92 -10.03
C ARG A 47 -27.77 -8.62 -8.94
N TYR A 48 -27.79 -7.41 -8.37
CA TYR A 48 -26.97 -7.07 -7.21
C TYR A 48 -27.49 -7.75 -5.95
N ASP A 49 -26.58 -8.31 -5.15
CA ASP A 49 -26.87 -8.81 -3.81
C ASP A 49 -25.69 -8.52 -2.88
N SER A 50 -25.95 -7.94 -1.71
CA SER A 50 -24.91 -7.53 -0.77
C SER A 50 -24.04 -8.66 -0.22
N PHE A 51 -24.50 -9.92 -0.30
CA PHE A 51 -23.74 -11.10 0.09
C PHE A 51 -22.43 -11.24 -0.70
N GLN A 52 -22.29 -10.61 -1.88
CA GLN A 52 -21.02 -10.59 -2.60
C GLN A 52 -19.85 -10.04 -1.76
N TYR A 53 -20.12 -9.12 -0.83
CA TYR A 53 -19.08 -8.56 0.04
C TYR A 53 -18.64 -9.55 1.11
N ASP A 54 -19.54 -10.42 1.59
CA ASP A 54 -19.17 -11.51 2.48
C ASP A 54 -18.30 -12.54 1.75
N LEU A 55 -18.64 -12.85 0.49
CA LEU A 55 -17.81 -13.71 -0.36
C LEU A 55 -16.43 -13.09 -0.60
N LEU A 56 -16.37 -11.80 -0.95
CA LEU A 56 -15.11 -11.07 -1.12
C LEU A 56 -14.28 -11.10 0.16
N ASN A 57 -14.90 -10.85 1.32
CA ASN A 57 -14.22 -10.86 2.63
C ASN A 57 -13.57 -12.21 2.93
N VAL A 58 -14.23 -13.32 2.56
CA VAL A 58 -13.63 -14.67 2.66
C VAL A 58 -12.45 -14.82 1.70
N CYS A 59 -12.57 -14.33 0.46
CA CYS A 59 -11.51 -14.44 -0.53
C CYS A 59 -10.25 -13.61 -0.18
N ILE A 60 -10.40 -12.47 0.49
CA ILE A 60 -9.26 -11.61 0.89
C ILE A 60 -8.71 -11.97 2.28
N ASP A 61 -9.31 -12.93 2.99
CA ASP A 61 -8.86 -13.31 4.33
C ASP A 61 -7.47 -13.99 4.23
N PRO A 62 -6.41 -13.41 4.82
CA PRO A 62 -5.06 -13.96 4.74
C PRO A 62 -4.91 -15.30 5.48
N SER A 63 -5.89 -15.69 6.32
CA SER A 63 -5.94 -17.00 6.96
C SER A 63 -6.50 -18.11 6.06
N LEU A 64 -7.09 -17.74 4.92
CA LEU A 64 -7.65 -18.63 3.89
C LEU A 64 -6.98 -18.36 2.53
N PRO A 65 -5.65 -18.43 2.43
CA PRO A 65 -4.91 -18.06 1.24
C PRO A 65 -5.37 -18.90 0.06
N GLY A 66 -5.80 -18.23 -1.01
CA GLY A 66 -6.18 -18.86 -2.27
C GLY A 66 -7.51 -19.60 -2.29
N VAL A 67 -8.35 -19.43 -1.27
CA VAL A 67 -9.63 -20.15 -1.14
C VAL A 67 -10.58 -19.93 -2.33
N CYS A 68 -10.39 -18.85 -3.09
CA CYS A 68 -11.21 -18.50 -4.26
C CYS A 68 -10.49 -18.70 -5.60
N ASP A 69 -9.23 -19.18 -5.62
CA ASP A 69 -8.38 -19.20 -6.81
C ASP A 69 -8.98 -19.98 -7.97
N THR A 70 -9.58 -21.13 -7.68
CA THR A 70 -10.18 -22.01 -8.68
C THR A 70 -11.35 -21.31 -9.40
N PHE A 71 -12.27 -20.70 -8.65
CA PHE A 71 -13.40 -19.96 -9.20
C PHE A 71 -12.92 -18.73 -9.99
N LEU A 72 -12.09 -17.89 -9.36
CA LEU A 72 -11.66 -16.61 -9.91
C LEU A 72 -10.84 -16.75 -11.18
N THR A 73 -10.01 -17.81 -11.29
CA THR A 73 -9.25 -18.07 -12.53
C THR A 73 -10.17 -18.24 -13.73
N SER A 74 -11.26 -18.99 -13.58
CA SER A 74 -12.25 -19.19 -14.64
C SER A 74 -13.12 -17.95 -14.83
N TYR A 75 -13.69 -17.43 -13.74
CA TYR A 75 -14.63 -16.31 -13.76
C TYR A 75 -14.01 -15.03 -14.34
N CYS A 76 -12.82 -14.66 -13.88
CA CYS A 76 -12.16 -13.42 -14.29
C CYS A 76 -11.62 -13.48 -15.73
N SER A 77 -11.43 -14.67 -16.30
CA SER A 77 -10.99 -14.82 -17.70
C SER A 77 -12.02 -14.30 -18.73
N ALA A 78 -13.29 -14.13 -18.31
CA ALA A 78 -14.34 -13.57 -19.15
C ALA A 78 -14.31 -12.04 -19.26
N TYR A 79 -13.49 -11.36 -18.45
CA TYR A 79 -13.43 -9.90 -18.39
C TYR A 79 -12.12 -9.37 -18.95
N THR A 80 -12.22 -8.29 -19.72
CA THR A 80 -11.04 -7.53 -20.16
C THR A 80 -10.47 -6.72 -19.00
N ARG A 81 -9.19 -6.34 -19.11
CA ARG A 81 -8.53 -5.47 -18.14
C ARG A 81 -9.30 -4.16 -17.92
N ASP A 82 -9.78 -3.53 -18.99
CA ASP A 82 -10.55 -2.28 -18.92
C ASP A 82 -11.89 -2.46 -18.19
N GLN A 83 -12.56 -3.60 -18.36
CA GLN A 83 -13.79 -3.88 -17.61
C GLN A 83 -13.49 -4.06 -16.12
N ILE A 84 -12.41 -4.76 -15.79
CA ILE A 84 -11.98 -4.97 -14.40
C ILE A 84 -11.61 -3.62 -13.76
N SER A 85 -10.86 -2.76 -14.45
CA SER A 85 -10.43 -1.47 -13.90
C SER A 85 -11.56 -0.45 -13.73
N ASN A 86 -12.63 -0.56 -14.53
CA ASN A 86 -13.77 0.36 -14.49
C ASN A 86 -14.86 -0.03 -13.47
N ASP A 87 -14.84 -1.25 -12.93
CA ASP A 87 -15.74 -1.67 -11.84
C ASP A 87 -14.92 -1.97 -10.58
N SER A 88 -15.21 -1.26 -9.49
CA SER A 88 -14.44 -1.36 -8.25
C SER A 88 -14.54 -2.74 -7.59
N PHE A 89 -15.69 -3.42 -7.74
CA PHE A 89 -15.91 -4.76 -7.19
C PHE A 89 -15.19 -5.81 -8.03
N LEU A 90 -15.25 -5.71 -9.37
CA LEU A 90 -14.46 -6.56 -10.26
C LEU A 90 -12.96 -6.33 -10.06
N THR A 91 -12.51 -5.09 -9.82
CA THR A 91 -11.09 -4.87 -9.48
C THR A 91 -10.71 -5.63 -8.21
N ALA A 92 -11.51 -5.54 -7.15
CA ALA A 92 -11.25 -6.25 -5.90
C ALA A 92 -11.23 -7.78 -6.07
N MET A 93 -12.13 -8.34 -6.88
CA MET A 93 -12.20 -9.79 -7.09
C MET A 93 -11.17 -10.31 -8.11
N CYS A 94 -10.98 -9.60 -9.21
CA CYS A 94 -10.28 -10.09 -10.40
C CYS A 94 -8.94 -9.42 -10.66
N GLY A 95 -8.52 -8.44 -9.85
CA GLY A 95 -7.31 -7.67 -10.13
C GLY A 95 -6.04 -8.53 -10.31
N CYS A 96 -5.83 -9.54 -9.45
CA CYS A 96 -4.72 -10.49 -9.58
C CYS A 96 -4.93 -11.61 -10.62
N TYR A 97 -6.13 -11.72 -11.17
CA TYR A 97 -6.52 -12.73 -12.15
C TYR A 97 -6.62 -12.16 -13.56
N ALA A 98 -6.61 -10.84 -13.69
CA ALA A 98 -6.51 -10.15 -14.96
C ALA A 98 -5.21 -10.56 -15.68
N THR A 99 -5.25 -10.50 -17.02
CA THR A 99 -4.00 -10.55 -17.79
C THR A 99 -3.15 -9.33 -17.42
N PRO A 100 -1.92 -9.51 -16.93
CA PRO A 100 -1.10 -8.39 -16.53
C PRO A 100 -0.76 -7.49 -17.71
N ASP A 101 -0.59 -6.20 -17.47
CA ASP A 101 -0.12 -5.30 -18.53
C ASP A 101 1.33 -5.64 -18.90
N PRO A 102 1.64 -5.89 -20.19
CA PRO A 102 3.00 -6.17 -20.62
C PRO A 102 3.97 -5.02 -20.31
N THR A 103 3.49 -3.77 -20.28
CA THR A 103 4.29 -2.61 -19.91
C THR A 103 4.74 -2.72 -18.46
N TYR A 104 3.82 -2.99 -17.52
CA TYR A 104 4.18 -3.14 -16.11
C TYR A 104 5.13 -4.32 -15.89
N LEU A 105 4.86 -5.47 -16.51
CA LEU A 105 5.71 -6.65 -16.41
C LEU A 105 7.17 -6.41 -16.81
N SER A 106 7.44 -5.44 -17.70
CA SER A 106 8.80 -5.11 -18.11
C SER A 106 9.64 -4.41 -17.04
N TYR A 107 8.99 -3.82 -16.04
CA TYR A 107 9.64 -3.13 -14.92
C TYR A 107 9.55 -3.91 -13.61
N THR A 108 8.60 -4.84 -13.52
CA THR A 108 8.32 -5.59 -12.30
C THR A 108 8.94 -6.96 -12.34
N THR A 109 10.27 -7.02 -12.28
CA THR A 109 11.01 -8.28 -12.38
C THR A 109 11.35 -8.90 -11.02
N GLY A 110 11.28 -10.24 -10.97
CA GLY A 110 11.64 -11.06 -9.83
C GLY A 110 12.13 -12.44 -10.27
N THR A 111 12.64 -13.21 -9.31
CA THR A 111 13.07 -14.59 -9.57
C THR A 111 11.88 -15.50 -9.90
N GLU A 112 12.16 -16.70 -10.41
CA GLU A 112 11.12 -17.68 -10.75
C GLU A 112 10.24 -18.04 -9.54
N GLU A 113 10.85 -18.12 -8.34
CA GLU A 113 10.16 -18.40 -7.09
C GLU A 113 9.03 -17.41 -6.78
N CYS A 114 9.14 -16.17 -7.26
CA CYS A 114 8.08 -15.17 -7.07
C CYS A 114 6.81 -15.47 -7.86
N LEU A 115 6.89 -16.19 -8.99
CA LEU A 115 5.71 -16.54 -9.78
C LEU A 115 4.78 -17.50 -9.05
N ASP A 116 5.36 -18.34 -8.19
CA ASP A 116 4.65 -19.34 -7.42
C ASP A 116 4.58 -18.98 -5.92
N GLY A 117 5.05 -17.80 -5.49
CA GLY A 117 5.05 -17.42 -4.07
C GLY A 117 5.92 -18.32 -3.17
N LEU A 118 6.99 -18.89 -3.73
CA LEU A 118 7.93 -19.76 -3.02
C LEU A 118 8.95 -18.96 -2.19
N PRO A 119 9.55 -19.59 -1.15
CA PRO A 119 10.67 -18.99 -0.43
C PRO A 119 11.83 -18.71 -1.38
N GLY A 120 12.48 -17.55 -1.22
CA GLY A 120 13.56 -17.11 -2.12
C GLY A 120 13.13 -16.11 -3.18
N CYS A 121 11.83 -15.76 -3.22
CA CYS A 121 11.35 -14.65 -4.02
C CYS A 121 12.07 -13.35 -3.67
N GLN A 122 12.77 -12.78 -4.66
CA GLN A 122 13.50 -11.52 -4.53
C GLN A 122 13.46 -10.73 -5.84
N VAL A 123 13.66 -9.42 -5.72
CA VAL A 123 13.87 -8.53 -6.88
C VAL A 123 15.12 -8.97 -7.63
N CYS A 124 15.04 -9.00 -8.96
CA CYS A 124 16.20 -9.34 -9.79
C CYS A 124 16.28 -8.46 -11.04
N THR A 125 17.48 -8.39 -11.62
CA THR A 125 17.76 -7.73 -12.90
C THR A 125 18.64 -8.65 -13.75
N GLY A 126 18.27 -8.94 -15.01
CA GLY A 126 19.09 -9.78 -15.90
C GLY A 126 18.27 -10.69 -16.81
N GLU A 127 18.96 -11.64 -17.46
CA GLU A 127 18.34 -12.60 -18.40
C GLU A 127 17.47 -13.65 -17.69
N ASP A 128 17.74 -13.95 -16.42
CA ASP A 128 17.01 -14.94 -15.60
C ASP A 128 15.90 -14.31 -14.73
N CYS A 129 15.29 -13.23 -15.23
CA CYS A 129 14.28 -12.47 -14.52
C CYS A 129 12.94 -12.52 -15.23
N TYR A 130 11.88 -12.73 -14.46
CA TYR A 130 10.52 -12.85 -14.96
C TYR A 130 9.68 -11.67 -14.52
N GLY A 131 8.84 -11.16 -15.42
CA GLY A 131 7.83 -10.18 -15.06
C GLY A 131 6.86 -10.77 -14.04
N GLN A 132 6.50 -9.99 -13.03
CA GLN A 132 5.78 -10.46 -11.85
C GLN A 132 4.31 -9.99 -11.90
N PRO A 133 3.35 -10.89 -12.17
CA PRO A 133 1.93 -10.55 -12.22
C PRO A 133 1.39 -9.98 -10.90
N ALA A 134 1.93 -10.42 -9.75
CA ALA A 134 1.54 -9.93 -8.43
C ALA A 134 1.86 -8.44 -8.22
N CYS A 135 2.75 -7.89 -9.05
CA CYS A 135 3.10 -6.48 -9.06
C CYS A 135 2.22 -5.63 -9.97
N ASP A 136 1.25 -6.23 -10.68
CA ASP A 136 0.32 -5.48 -11.50
C ASP A 136 -0.52 -4.53 -10.63
N PRO A 137 -0.76 -3.26 -11.05
CA PRO A 137 -1.52 -2.30 -10.26
C PRO A 137 -2.95 -2.72 -9.93
N LEU A 138 -3.58 -3.55 -10.77
CA LEU A 138 -4.89 -4.11 -10.45
C LEU A 138 -4.77 -5.16 -9.34
N CYS A 139 -3.66 -5.89 -9.28
CA CYS A 139 -3.42 -6.92 -8.28
C CYS A 139 -2.97 -6.36 -6.92
N HIS A 140 -2.07 -5.37 -6.91
CA HIS A 140 -1.39 -4.91 -5.69
C HIS A 140 -2.24 -3.99 -4.78
N ARG A 141 -3.57 -3.95 -4.95
CA ARG A 141 -4.45 -3.10 -4.13
C ARG A 141 -4.82 -3.81 -2.82
N SER A 142 -5.01 -3.05 -1.74
CA SER A 142 -5.22 -3.58 -0.37
C SER A 142 -6.45 -4.46 -0.18
N LEU A 143 -7.43 -4.39 -1.08
CA LEU A 143 -8.67 -5.19 -1.04
C LEU A 143 -8.80 -6.11 -2.25
N THR A 144 -7.73 -6.33 -3.00
CA THR A 144 -7.74 -7.26 -4.12
C THR A 144 -7.43 -8.67 -3.66
N VAL A 145 -8.24 -9.64 -4.08
CA VAL A 145 -8.01 -11.06 -3.85
C VAL A 145 -6.68 -11.47 -4.47
N GLN A 146 -5.73 -11.83 -3.62
CA GLN A 146 -4.41 -12.29 -4.01
C GLN A 146 -4.46 -13.78 -4.41
N LYS A 147 -3.64 -14.17 -5.39
CA LYS A 147 -3.39 -15.59 -5.67
C LYS A 147 -2.53 -16.20 -4.57
N ALA A 148 -2.63 -17.51 -4.37
CA ALA A 148 -1.80 -18.22 -3.41
C ALA A 148 -1.11 -19.45 -4.00
N ASN A 149 0.00 -19.83 -3.39
CA ASN A 149 0.60 -21.14 -3.59
C ASN A 149 -0.21 -22.19 -2.86
N LYS A 150 -0.87 -23.08 -3.61
CA LYS A 150 -1.71 -24.14 -3.05
C LYS A 150 -0.97 -25.14 -2.17
N SER A 151 0.32 -25.38 -2.42
CA SER A 151 1.09 -26.40 -1.71
C SER A 151 1.65 -25.92 -0.37
N ILE A 152 1.91 -24.62 -0.20
CA ILE A 152 2.45 -24.07 1.06
C ILE A 152 1.52 -23.08 1.75
N GLY A 153 0.42 -22.67 1.12
CA GLY A 153 -0.52 -21.71 1.67
C GLY A 153 0.05 -20.29 1.82
N SER A 154 1.04 -19.92 1.00
CA SER A 154 1.57 -18.56 0.96
C SER A 154 0.84 -17.73 -0.09
N LEU A 155 0.60 -16.45 0.20
CA LEU A 155 0.15 -15.51 -0.83
C LEU A 155 1.30 -15.21 -1.79
N ILE A 156 0.99 -15.12 -3.08
CA ILE A 156 1.94 -14.68 -4.10
C ILE A 156 2.04 -13.16 -4.02
N GLN A 157 3.16 -12.66 -3.48
CA GLN A 157 3.38 -11.23 -3.25
C GLN A 157 4.30 -10.65 -4.31
N CYS A 158 4.12 -9.36 -4.59
CA CYS A 158 5.08 -8.62 -5.39
C CYS A 158 6.42 -8.48 -4.63
N PRO A 159 7.56 -8.89 -5.20
CA PRO A 159 8.87 -8.72 -4.55
C PRO A 159 9.34 -7.26 -4.46
N GLN A 160 8.69 -6.35 -5.18
CA GLN A 160 9.08 -4.95 -5.32
C GLN A 160 8.05 -4.02 -4.65
N ASN A 161 8.54 -2.90 -4.10
CA ASN A 161 7.67 -1.81 -3.68
C ASN A 161 7.33 -0.95 -4.90
N ILE A 162 6.10 -1.07 -5.41
CA ILE A 162 5.67 -0.34 -6.59
C ILE A 162 4.50 0.55 -6.23
N CYS A 163 4.58 1.79 -6.69
CA CYS A 163 3.53 2.78 -6.64
C CYS A 163 3.09 3.10 -8.06
N VAL A 164 1.84 2.82 -8.40
CA VAL A 164 1.29 3.22 -9.70
C VAL A 164 0.22 4.28 -9.52
N ILE A 165 0.49 5.45 -10.10
CA ILE A 165 -0.41 6.59 -10.11
C ILE A 165 -0.95 6.70 -11.55
N ASP A 166 -2.19 6.28 -11.72
CA ASP A 166 -2.94 6.38 -12.98
C ASP A 166 -4.07 7.42 -12.86
N GLU A 167 -4.56 7.96 -13.98
CA GLU A 167 -5.63 8.97 -14.01
C GLU A 167 -6.87 8.54 -13.21
N SER A 168 -7.19 7.25 -13.22
CA SER A 168 -8.33 6.68 -12.47
C SER A 168 -8.17 6.83 -10.95
N ASN A 169 -6.94 6.77 -10.43
CA ASN A 169 -6.60 7.00 -9.02
C ASN A 169 -6.37 8.50 -8.71
N ALA A 170 -6.10 9.34 -9.71
CA ALA A 170 -5.88 10.77 -9.52
C ALA A 170 -7.17 11.58 -9.34
N SER A 171 -8.34 11.00 -9.63
CA SER A 171 -9.65 11.65 -9.44
C SER A 171 -10.15 11.73 -7.99
N VAL A 172 -9.27 11.49 -7.01
CA VAL A 172 -9.60 11.66 -5.59
C VAL A 172 -9.79 13.16 -5.33
N ASN A 173 -11.06 13.57 -5.27
CA ASN A 173 -11.59 14.87 -4.83
C ASN A 173 -10.52 15.90 -4.44
N SER A 174 -10.34 16.90 -5.30
CA SER A 174 -9.38 18.01 -5.25
C SER A 174 -9.33 18.86 -3.97
N ASP A 175 -10.12 18.53 -2.94
CA ASP A 175 -10.23 19.29 -1.70
C ASP A 175 -9.42 18.70 -0.54
N ILE A 176 -8.90 17.47 -0.66
CA ILE A 176 -8.05 16.85 0.36
C ILE A 176 -6.64 16.66 -0.22
N PRO A 177 -5.58 17.15 0.45
CA PRO A 177 -4.22 16.85 0.04
C PRO A 177 -4.00 15.33 0.13
N VAL A 178 -3.95 14.67 -1.02
CA VAL A 178 -3.68 13.24 -1.11
C VAL A 178 -2.20 13.04 -0.75
N ASN A 179 -1.92 12.50 0.43
CA ASN A 179 -0.56 12.22 0.84
C ASN A 179 -0.09 10.95 0.10
N PHE A 180 1.12 10.93 -0.46
CA PHE A 180 1.68 9.77 -1.16
C PHE A 180 1.56 8.48 -0.34
N THR A 181 1.81 8.57 0.96
CA THR A 181 1.68 7.44 1.90
C THR A 181 0.27 6.85 1.95
N SER A 182 -0.76 7.58 1.52
CA SER A 182 -2.13 7.06 1.41
C SER A 182 -2.43 6.34 0.10
N VAL A 183 -1.71 6.67 -0.98
CA VAL A 183 -1.87 6.02 -2.30
C VAL A 183 -0.93 4.83 -2.43
N CYS A 184 0.28 4.96 -1.87
CA CYS A 184 1.38 4.03 -2.02
C CYS A 184 1.97 3.70 -0.66
N THR A 185 1.15 3.04 0.16
CA THR A 185 1.47 2.65 1.55
C THR A 185 2.72 1.78 1.67
N GLY A 186 3.09 1.04 0.61
CA GLY A 186 4.31 0.24 0.54
C GLY A 186 5.58 1.02 0.22
N CYS A 187 5.46 2.28 -0.21
CA CYS A 187 6.60 3.11 -0.58
C CYS A 187 6.92 4.09 0.56
N GLN A 188 7.80 3.68 1.46
CA GLN A 188 8.34 4.55 2.51
C GLN A 188 9.60 5.28 2.03
N GLU A 189 9.89 6.45 2.63
CA GLU A 189 11.12 7.20 2.37
C GLU A 189 12.35 6.33 2.65
N GLY A 190 13.13 6.00 1.61
CA GLY A 190 14.42 5.31 1.71
C GLY A 190 14.49 3.89 1.15
N ASP A 191 13.36 3.23 0.87
CA ASP A 191 13.33 1.83 0.41
C ASP A 191 13.25 1.65 -1.12
N GLY A 192 13.45 2.72 -1.90
CA GLY A 192 13.46 2.68 -3.37
C GLY A 192 12.14 2.18 -3.95
N CYS A 193 11.22 3.10 -4.24
CA CYS A 193 9.93 2.76 -4.84
C CYS A 193 10.01 2.89 -6.37
N LEU A 194 9.46 1.92 -7.11
CA LEU A 194 9.19 2.14 -8.52
C LEU A 194 7.90 2.96 -8.65
N CYS A 195 8.00 4.19 -9.15
CA CYS A 195 6.85 5.07 -9.32
C CYS A 195 6.47 5.16 -10.79
N VAL A 196 5.38 4.49 -11.18
CA VAL A 196 4.88 4.53 -12.54
C VAL A 196 3.76 5.55 -12.62
N VAL A 197 3.95 6.58 -13.43
CA VAL A 197 3.04 7.72 -13.54
C VAL A 197 2.43 7.70 -14.93
N ASN A 198 1.15 7.33 -14.98
CA ASN A 198 0.38 7.38 -16.21
C ASN A 198 -0.63 8.52 -16.09
N THR A 199 -0.15 9.76 -16.14
CA THR A 199 -0.99 10.96 -16.08
C THR A 199 -0.74 11.85 -17.29
N PRO A 200 -1.77 12.63 -17.71
CA PRO A 200 -1.59 13.66 -18.71
C PRO A 200 -0.61 14.71 -18.18
N SER A 201 0.09 15.35 -19.12
CA SER A 201 1.19 16.30 -18.89
C SER A 201 0.89 17.43 -17.88
N ASP A 202 -0.37 17.69 -17.56
CA ASP A 202 -0.79 18.80 -16.69
C ASP A 202 -0.66 18.47 -15.18
N LEU A 203 -0.47 17.20 -14.79
CA LEU A 203 -0.31 16.76 -13.38
C LEU A 203 1.15 16.51 -12.97
N GLU A 204 2.07 16.62 -13.91
CA GLU A 204 3.49 16.29 -13.74
C GLU A 204 4.12 16.96 -12.51
N SER A 205 3.89 18.26 -12.28
CA SER A 205 4.60 19.01 -11.22
C SER A 205 4.30 18.54 -9.79
N ASN A 206 3.11 18.00 -9.52
CA ASN A 206 2.75 17.52 -8.18
C ASN A 206 3.21 16.07 -7.96
N VAL A 207 3.21 15.25 -9.01
CA VAL A 207 3.53 13.83 -8.93
C VAL A 207 5.00 13.60 -8.54
N PHE A 208 5.93 14.45 -9.00
CA PHE A 208 7.34 14.33 -8.62
C PHE A 208 7.60 14.54 -7.13
N SER A 209 6.78 15.34 -6.45
CA SER A 209 6.92 15.51 -5.00
C SER A 209 6.49 14.27 -4.21
N LEU A 210 5.70 13.39 -4.83
CA LEU A 210 5.10 12.23 -4.19
C LEU A 210 6.04 11.01 -4.24
N CYS A 211 6.64 10.73 -5.40
CA CYS A 211 7.48 9.55 -5.57
C CYS A 211 8.82 9.62 -4.82
N GLY A 212 9.29 10.81 -4.40
CA GLY A 212 10.57 10.96 -3.71
C GLY A 212 11.80 10.92 -4.63
N PRO A 213 13.00 11.26 -4.13
CA PRO A 213 14.19 11.49 -4.96
C PRO A 213 14.81 10.22 -5.55
N ASP A 214 14.63 9.05 -4.92
CA ASP A 214 15.26 7.79 -5.32
C ASP A 214 14.35 6.90 -6.20
N SER A 215 13.21 7.43 -6.63
CA SER A 215 12.24 6.69 -7.44
C SER A 215 12.57 6.75 -8.93
N VAL A 216 12.30 5.64 -9.63
CA VAL A 216 12.35 5.59 -11.10
C VAL A 216 11.03 6.10 -11.64
N TYR A 217 11.08 7.07 -12.56
CA TYR A 217 9.91 7.68 -13.18
C TYR A 217 9.69 7.13 -14.58
N LEU A 218 8.49 6.64 -14.81
CA LEU A 218 8.01 6.25 -16.13
C LEU A 218 6.84 7.14 -16.50
N VAL A 219 6.97 7.90 -17.59
CA VAL A 219 5.90 8.72 -18.16
C VAL A 219 5.43 8.01 -19.43
N ASN A 220 4.19 7.53 -19.45
CA ASN A 220 3.65 6.72 -20.56
C ASN A 220 4.53 5.50 -20.89
N GLY A 221 5.08 4.83 -19.87
CA GLY A 221 5.96 3.67 -20.06
C GLY A 221 7.34 4.00 -20.62
N VAL A 222 7.77 5.26 -20.58
CA VAL A 222 9.13 5.66 -20.99
C VAL A 222 9.89 6.20 -19.78
N PRO A 223 11.10 5.71 -19.48
CA PRO A 223 11.97 6.31 -18.48
C PRO A 223 12.16 7.80 -18.77
N SER A 224 11.75 8.64 -17.83
CA SER A 224 11.99 10.07 -17.88
C SER A 224 13.01 10.42 -16.81
N ASP A 225 13.99 11.26 -17.17
CA ASP A 225 14.80 11.91 -16.17
C ASP A 225 13.86 12.68 -15.23
N ALA A 226 14.05 12.52 -13.92
CA ALA A 226 13.33 13.32 -12.95
C ALA A 226 13.61 14.79 -13.29
N PRO A 227 12.59 15.63 -13.56
CA PRO A 227 12.84 17.04 -13.72
C PRO A 227 13.52 17.52 -12.44
N THR A 228 14.55 18.33 -12.57
CA THR A 228 15.16 19.02 -11.43
C THR A 228 14.08 19.86 -10.76
N VAL A 229 13.39 19.26 -9.78
CA VAL A 229 12.43 19.96 -8.96
C VAL A 229 13.28 20.91 -8.14
N GLN A 230 13.23 22.19 -8.51
CA GLN A 230 13.63 23.26 -7.61
C GLN A 230 12.65 23.14 -6.45
N VAL A 231 13.04 22.41 -5.41
CA VAL A 231 12.30 22.37 -4.14
C VAL A 231 12.34 23.80 -3.65
N SER A 232 11.33 24.59 -4.01
CA SER A 232 11.05 25.84 -3.32
C SER A 232 10.66 25.38 -1.94
N GLN A 233 11.63 25.29 -1.03
CA GLN A 233 11.35 25.15 0.38
C GLN A 233 10.51 26.37 0.74
N SER A 234 9.20 26.19 0.72
CA SER A 234 8.27 27.09 1.36
C SER A 234 8.53 26.90 2.85
N TYR A 235 9.64 27.46 3.33
CA TYR A 235 9.79 27.82 4.72
C TYR A 235 8.58 28.66 5.02
N SER A 236 7.63 28.07 5.73
CA SER A 236 6.49 28.78 6.24
C SER A 236 7.04 29.88 7.13
N VAL A 237 7.08 31.10 6.59
CA VAL A 237 7.57 32.31 7.27
C VAL A 237 6.87 32.44 8.63
N THR A 238 5.66 31.90 8.74
CA THR A 238 4.88 31.74 9.97
C THR A 238 5.65 31.03 11.08
N TRP A 239 6.33 29.91 10.82
CA TRP A 239 7.11 29.19 11.85
C TRP A 239 8.35 29.99 12.27
N GLY A 240 9.01 30.67 11.33
CA GLY A 240 10.11 31.58 11.63
C GLY A 240 9.69 32.71 12.56
N ILE A 241 8.54 33.34 12.28
CA ILE A 241 7.98 34.41 13.12
C ILE A 241 7.64 33.88 14.52
N VAL A 242 6.97 32.73 14.63
CA VAL A 242 6.60 32.13 15.92
C VAL A 242 7.85 31.85 16.77
N LEU A 243 8.88 31.24 16.18
CA LEU A 243 10.12 30.92 16.89
C LEU A 243 10.83 32.19 17.38
N THR A 244 10.83 33.24 16.56
CA THR A 244 11.47 34.53 16.91
C THR A 244 10.74 35.22 18.07
N VAL A 245 9.41 35.21 18.07
CA VAL A 245 8.59 35.76 19.16
C VAL A 245 8.80 35.00 20.47
N VAL A 246 8.85 33.66 20.41
CA VAL A 246 9.10 32.81 21.60
C VAL A 246 10.47 33.11 22.20
N ILE A 247 11.52 33.19 21.38
CA ILE A 247 12.88 33.52 21.84
C ILE A 247 12.91 34.92 22.48
N ALA A 248 12.25 35.92 21.88
CA ALA A 248 12.19 37.26 22.42
C ALA A 248 11.47 37.32 23.78
N LEU A 249 10.36 36.58 23.95
CA LEU A 249 9.64 36.49 25.21
C LEU A 249 10.46 35.80 26.31
N VAL A 250 11.13 34.69 25.98
CA VAL A 250 12.02 34.00 26.94
C VAL A 250 13.18 34.92 27.35
N GLY A 251 13.80 35.60 26.38
CA GLY A 251 14.87 36.58 26.66
C GLY A 251 14.39 37.72 27.57
N LEU A 252 13.18 38.25 27.34
CA LEU A 252 12.57 39.28 28.18
C LEU A 252 12.33 38.77 29.62
N LEU A 253 11.81 37.55 29.78
CA LEU A 253 11.56 36.95 31.09
C LEU A 253 12.86 36.75 31.89
N VAL A 254 13.92 36.25 31.24
CA VAL A 254 15.24 36.10 31.86
C VAL A 254 15.80 37.46 32.27
N TYR A 255 15.70 38.47 31.41
CA TYR A 255 16.16 39.82 31.71
C TYR A 255 15.44 40.44 32.92
N LEU A 256 14.10 40.29 32.98
CA LEU A 256 13.30 40.77 34.12
C LEU A 256 13.60 39.99 35.41
N GLY A 257 13.85 38.68 35.31
CA GLY A 257 14.26 37.85 36.46
C GLY A 257 15.58 38.30 37.08
N ILE A 258 16.59 38.60 36.25
CA ILE A 258 17.90 39.09 36.73
C ILE A 258 17.75 40.48 37.38
N LYS A 259 16.98 41.39 36.76
CA LYS A 259 16.81 42.76 37.26
C LYS A 259 16.11 42.82 38.62
N ASN A 260 15.15 41.94 38.89
CA ASN A 260 14.44 41.89 40.17
C ASN A 260 15.19 41.10 41.25
N GLY A 261 16.19 40.29 40.89
CA GLY A 261 16.99 39.51 41.84
C GLY A 261 18.05 40.30 42.60
N SER A 262 18.36 41.54 42.19
CA SER A 262 19.39 42.38 42.81
C SER A 262 18.89 43.27 43.96
N GLN A 263 18.01 42.76 44.84
CA GLN A 263 17.90 43.35 46.18
C GLN A 263 18.89 42.64 47.12
N PRO A 264 19.89 43.36 47.68
CA PRO A 264 20.82 42.77 48.63
C PRO A 264 20.04 42.31 49.87
N ARG A 265 20.00 41.00 50.11
CA ARG A 265 19.54 40.44 51.39
C ARG A 265 20.48 40.95 52.47
N GLY A 266 20.03 41.97 53.22
CA GLY A 266 20.72 42.47 54.39
C GLY A 266 20.96 41.33 55.38
N LEU A 267 22.24 41.02 55.61
CA LEU A 267 22.71 40.07 56.61
C LEU A 267 22.24 40.55 58.00
N ARG A 268 21.21 39.90 58.53
CA ARG A 268 20.76 40.10 59.92
C ARG A 268 21.67 39.29 60.84
N GLY A 269 22.70 39.97 61.37
CA GLY A 269 23.56 39.43 62.41
C GLY A 269 22.76 39.01 63.65
N LYS A 270 22.98 37.79 64.12
CA LYS A 270 22.62 37.34 65.46
C LYS A 270 23.92 37.09 66.21
N GLY A 271 24.20 38.00 67.15
CA GLY A 271 25.35 37.92 68.06
C GLY A 271 25.21 36.79 69.07
N GLU A 272 26.31 36.08 69.27
CA GLU A 272 27.11 36.12 70.50
C GLU A 272 26.34 36.36 71.81
N LYS A 273 26.26 35.31 72.62
CA LYS A 273 26.35 35.42 74.08
C LYS A 273 27.14 34.24 74.62
N ASP A 274 28.34 34.55 75.06
CA ASP A 274 29.06 33.84 76.11
C ASP A 274 28.22 33.86 77.41
N TYR A 275 28.18 32.72 78.11
CA TYR A 275 28.46 32.52 79.54
C TYR A 275 28.14 31.07 79.93
#